data_AF-A0AA42YVC8-F1
#
_entry.id   AF-A0AA42YVC8-F1
#
_cell.length_a   1.000
_cell.length_b   1.000
_cell.length_c   1.000
_cell.angle_alpha   90.00
_cell.angle_beta   90.00
_cell.angle_gamma   90.00
#
_symmetry.space_group_name_H-M   'P 1'
#
loop_
_entity.id
_entity.type
_entity.pdbx_description
1 polymer ?
#
loop_
_entity_poly.entity_id
_entity_poly.type
_entity_poly.pdbx_seq_one_letter_code
_entity_poly.pdbx_strand_id
1 'polypeptide(L)'
;MTTNDATEKKPLWLSIEKNILKLDSQDLSEENFEASIQRIAGELDNAGYNVSRHGGNIRQLRYALDDARKVGRPLMEDFNTAIAALTLEDVADLYSAVNKLLNDLGKTWPELKLAERRPDVIRIVEKTKLDLLITKAKGMPDDEGIRFLIEGKIAPEVITNALDITGEKLKQVNTEMEKERAEMKRIAKLLEAVEDKSNEEKVKHLLTNNVSEKSIIEMAKVDQDAINDVKQAMEAELKEKQRLEEEAAARKKEEASGPKLEDIPPDEMLEYIESIREIMEFSDQEKEIRVMCDQSSIPKSLVDIAVSEPDRLDELEKEAEG
;
A
#
# COMPACT_ATOMS: atom_id res chain seq x y z
N MET A 1 -2.47 7.51 20.33
CA MET A 1 -3.19 7.81 21.58
C MET A 1 -2.79 6.77 22.61
N THR A 2 -2.13 7.19 23.67
CA THR A 2 -1.53 6.34 24.70
C THR A 2 -2.58 5.90 25.71
N THR A 3 -2.63 4.60 26.00
CA THR A 3 -3.43 3.98 27.05
C THR A 3 -2.84 4.31 28.42
N ASN A 4 -3.31 5.37 29.07
CA ASN A 4 -3.01 5.63 30.49
C ASN A 4 -4.24 6.28 31.15
N ASP A 5 -5.34 5.54 31.25
CA ASP A 5 -6.57 6.01 31.93
C ASP A 5 -6.98 5.12 33.11
N ALA A 6 -6.20 4.07 33.44
CA ALA A 6 -6.61 3.07 34.44
C ALA A 6 -6.28 3.43 35.90
N THR A 7 -5.46 4.46 36.16
CA THR A 7 -4.94 4.76 37.51
C THR A 7 -5.20 6.18 38.01
N GLU A 8 -5.72 7.10 37.20
CA GLU A 8 -6.07 8.44 37.67
C GLU A 8 -7.50 8.49 38.21
N LYS A 9 -7.63 8.89 39.47
CA LYS A 9 -8.93 9.19 40.09
C LYS A 9 -9.62 10.27 39.26
N LYS A 10 -10.88 10.05 38.88
CA LYS A 10 -11.65 11.02 38.08
C LYS A 10 -11.62 12.40 38.75
N PRO A 11 -11.57 13.49 37.97
CA PRO A 11 -11.69 14.84 38.49
C PRO A 11 -12.94 14.98 39.37
N LEU A 12 -12.81 15.70 40.50
CA LEU A 12 -13.90 15.89 41.45
C LEU A 12 -15.11 16.55 40.78
N TRP A 13 -14.89 17.58 39.95
CA TRP A 13 -15.98 18.29 39.28
C TRP A 13 -16.80 17.36 38.37
N LEU A 14 -16.16 16.48 37.60
CA LEU A 14 -16.87 15.47 36.79
C LEU A 14 -17.67 14.50 37.65
N SER A 15 -17.16 14.15 38.83
CA SER A 15 -17.85 13.24 39.75
C SER A 15 -19.05 13.91 40.42
N ILE A 16 -18.95 15.20 40.74
CA ILE A 16 -20.07 16.03 41.21
C ILE A 16 -21.16 16.05 40.14
N GLU A 17 -20.81 16.49 38.93
CA GLU A 17 -21.77 16.70 37.83
C GLU A 17 -22.45 15.40 37.39
N LYS A 18 -21.75 14.26 37.47
CA LYS A 18 -22.35 12.93 37.23
C LYS A 18 -23.34 12.50 38.30
N ASN A 19 -23.19 12.93 39.55
CA ASN A 19 -24.18 12.64 40.59
C ASN A 19 -25.36 13.62 40.52
N ILE A 20 -25.12 14.87 40.15
CA ILE A 20 -26.19 15.85 39.88
C ILE A 20 -27.06 15.37 38.70
N LEU A 21 -26.47 14.79 37.65
CA LEU A 21 -27.23 14.24 36.52
C LEU A 21 -28.25 13.15 36.92
N LYS A 22 -28.04 12.46 38.04
CA LYS A 22 -28.95 11.40 38.52
C LYS A 22 -30.13 11.95 39.33
N LEU A 23 -30.11 13.25 39.65
CA LEU A 23 -31.17 13.90 40.41
C LEU A 23 -32.40 14.12 39.53
N ASP A 24 -33.57 14.06 40.14
CA ASP A 24 -34.80 14.49 39.49
C ASP A 24 -35.14 15.96 39.81
N SER A 25 -36.23 16.47 39.26
CA SER A 25 -36.68 17.85 39.49
C SER A 25 -37.07 18.14 40.95
N GLN A 26 -37.46 17.12 41.73
CA GLN A 26 -37.83 17.28 43.14
C GLN A 26 -36.60 17.39 44.04
N ASP A 27 -35.53 16.67 43.69
CA ASP A 27 -34.22 16.76 44.35
C ASP A 27 -33.58 18.15 44.22
N LEU A 28 -33.92 18.92 43.18
CA LEU A 28 -33.44 20.29 42.92
C LEU A 28 -34.31 21.37 43.57
N SER A 29 -35.41 21.01 44.24
CA SER A 29 -36.27 21.95 44.95
C SER A 29 -35.58 22.57 46.16
N GLU A 30 -36.03 23.75 46.58
CA GLU A 30 -35.47 24.44 47.75
C GLU A 30 -35.61 23.62 49.04
N GLU A 31 -36.70 22.87 49.19
CA GLU A 31 -36.97 22.02 50.36
C GLU A 31 -35.98 20.85 50.46
N ASN A 32 -35.57 20.27 49.32
CA ASN A 32 -34.67 19.12 49.28
C ASN A 32 -33.20 19.49 49.04
N PHE A 33 -32.89 20.76 48.81
CA PHE A 33 -31.58 21.21 48.35
C PHE A 33 -30.43 20.77 49.26
N GLU A 34 -30.55 20.98 50.57
CA GLU A 34 -29.52 20.58 51.54
C GLU A 34 -29.44 19.05 51.68
N ALA A 35 -30.56 18.34 51.63
CA ALA A 35 -30.59 16.89 51.68
C ALA A 35 -29.86 16.28 50.47
N SER A 36 -30.09 16.83 49.28
CA SER A 36 -29.38 16.46 48.04
C SER A 36 -27.86 16.70 48.14
N ILE A 37 -27.44 17.84 48.72
CA ILE A 37 -26.02 18.13 48.96
C ILE A 37 -25.39 17.09 49.89
N GLN A 38 -26.03 16.80 51.03
CA GLN A 38 -25.51 15.84 52.00
C GLN A 38 -25.43 14.43 51.41
N ARG A 39 -26.44 14.02 50.63
CA ARG A 39 -26.45 12.74 49.92
C ARG A 39 -25.28 12.64 48.95
N ILE A 40 -25.11 13.61 48.04
CA ILE A 40 -24.02 13.59 47.06
C ILE A 40 -22.65 13.68 47.77
N ALA A 41 -22.52 14.50 48.81
CA ALA A 41 -21.27 14.60 49.58
C ALA A 41 -20.90 13.25 50.20
N GLY A 42 -21.85 12.52 50.78
CA GLY A 42 -21.63 11.18 51.34
C GLY A 42 -21.23 10.15 50.28
N GLU A 43 -21.88 10.17 49.10
CA GLU A 43 -21.49 9.31 47.97
C GLU A 43 -20.05 9.59 47.49
N LEU A 44 -19.68 10.88 47.40
CA LEU A 44 -18.34 11.29 47.00
C LEU A 44 -17.28 11.00 48.08
N ASP A 45 -17.64 11.09 49.35
CA ASP A 45 -16.76 10.68 50.46
C ASP A 45 -16.45 9.19 50.42
N ASN A 46 -17.45 8.36 50.15
CA ASN A 46 -17.27 6.91 49.98
C ASN A 46 -16.36 6.58 48.78
N ALA A 47 -16.38 7.42 47.73
CA ALA A 47 -15.43 7.36 46.61
C ALA A 47 -14.06 8.00 46.92
N GLY A 48 -13.84 8.40 48.17
CA GLY A 48 -12.57 8.93 48.70
C GLY A 48 -12.31 10.39 48.38
N TYR A 49 -13.27 11.17 47.88
CA TYR A 49 -13.08 12.59 47.55
C TYR A 49 -13.07 13.54 48.76
N ASN A 50 -13.47 13.06 49.94
CA ASN A 50 -13.49 13.83 51.19
C ASN A 50 -14.20 15.19 51.03
N VAL A 51 -15.34 15.21 50.33
CA VAL A 51 -16.16 16.39 50.06
C VAL A 51 -16.73 16.97 51.36
N SER A 52 -17.36 16.18 52.23
CA SER A 52 -17.96 16.72 53.47
C SER A 52 -16.91 17.26 54.46
N ARG A 53 -15.68 16.75 54.38
CA ARG A 53 -14.57 17.08 55.29
C ARG A 53 -13.65 18.16 54.75
N HIS A 54 -13.89 18.66 53.54
CA HIS A 54 -13.06 19.67 52.89
C HIS A 54 -13.89 20.85 52.41
N GLY A 55 -13.71 22.02 53.06
CA GLY A 55 -14.50 23.24 52.82
C GLY A 55 -14.52 23.70 51.35
N GLY A 56 -13.42 23.53 50.62
CA GLY A 56 -13.36 23.85 49.19
C GLY A 56 -14.20 22.90 48.33
N ASN A 57 -14.23 21.60 48.67
CA ASN A 57 -14.89 20.57 47.88
C ASN A 57 -16.41 20.65 48.09
N ILE A 58 -16.85 20.82 49.34
CA ILE A 58 -18.28 21.03 49.63
C ILE A 58 -18.80 22.33 48.99
N ARG A 59 -17.97 23.38 48.94
CA ARG A 59 -18.32 24.63 48.26
C ARG A 59 -18.47 24.42 46.76
N GLN A 60 -17.60 23.64 46.13
CA GLN A 60 -17.70 23.29 44.71
C GLN A 60 -18.99 22.52 44.40
N LEU A 61 -19.36 21.53 45.24
CA LEU A 61 -20.63 20.79 45.10
C LEU A 61 -21.84 21.72 45.22
N ARG A 62 -21.83 22.61 46.23
CA ARG A 62 -22.92 23.57 46.44
C ARG A 62 -23.12 24.49 45.24
N TYR A 63 -22.04 25.00 44.65
CA TYR A 63 -22.15 25.85 43.46
C TYR A 63 -22.69 25.08 42.27
N ALA A 64 -22.15 23.90 41.95
CA ALA A 64 -22.64 23.10 40.84
C ALA A 64 -24.14 22.75 40.98
N LEU A 65 -24.60 22.43 42.19
CA LEU A 65 -26.02 22.14 42.43
C LEU A 65 -26.90 23.41 42.35
N ASP A 66 -26.43 24.55 42.86
CA ASP A 66 -27.16 25.82 42.75
C ASP A 66 -27.27 26.29 41.29
N ASP A 67 -26.22 26.11 40.49
CA ASP A 67 -26.24 26.41 39.06
C ASP A 67 -27.19 25.48 38.31
N ALA A 68 -27.17 24.17 38.60
CA ALA A 68 -28.14 23.22 38.07
C ALA A 68 -29.59 23.60 38.39
N ARG A 69 -29.85 24.05 39.62
CA ARG A 69 -31.16 24.55 40.04
C ARG A 69 -31.56 25.83 39.28
N LYS A 70 -30.65 26.80 39.15
CA LYS A 70 -30.91 28.08 38.45
C LYS A 70 -31.21 27.89 36.97
N VAL A 71 -30.45 27.01 36.31
CA VAL A 71 -30.62 26.68 34.90
C VAL A 71 -31.82 25.74 34.68
N GLY A 72 -32.23 25.02 35.73
CA GLY A 72 -33.35 24.08 35.73
C GLY A 72 -33.00 22.70 35.16
N ARG A 73 -31.72 22.42 34.91
CA ARG A 73 -31.20 21.13 34.43
C ARG A 73 -29.71 20.97 34.75
N PRO A 74 -29.15 19.74 34.79
CA PRO A 74 -27.73 19.51 35.06
C PRO A 74 -26.80 19.92 33.91
N LEU A 75 -25.57 20.37 34.23
CA LEU A 75 -24.53 20.67 33.24
C LEU A 75 -24.20 19.46 32.35
N MET A 76 -24.13 18.25 32.93
CA MET A 76 -23.81 17.05 32.15
C MET A 76 -24.84 16.74 31.07
N GLU A 77 -26.08 17.20 31.20
CA GLU A 77 -27.10 16.99 30.17
C GLU A 77 -26.74 17.77 28.89
N ASP A 78 -26.50 19.08 29.04
CA ASP A 78 -26.05 19.94 27.94
C ASP A 78 -24.69 19.47 27.39
N PHE A 79 -23.77 19.10 28.29
CA PHE A 79 -22.43 18.66 27.90
C PHE A 79 -22.47 17.35 27.11
N ASN A 80 -23.21 16.34 27.58
CA ASN A 80 -23.35 15.06 26.86
C ASN A 80 -24.04 15.25 25.52
N THR A 81 -25.06 16.12 25.45
CA THR A 81 -25.75 16.46 24.19
C THR A 81 -24.78 17.08 23.19
N ALA A 82 -23.97 18.04 23.63
CA ALA A 82 -22.97 18.68 22.78
C ALA A 82 -21.88 17.72 22.31
N ILE A 83 -21.42 16.81 23.18
CA ILE A 83 -20.45 15.76 22.82
C ILE A 83 -21.06 14.78 21.81
N ALA A 84 -22.31 14.34 22.01
CA ALA A 84 -22.99 13.42 21.11
C ALA A 84 -23.26 14.01 19.72
N ALA A 85 -23.34 15.35 19.62
CA ALA A 85 -23.52 16.06 18.35
C ALA A 85 -22.22 16.23 17.55
N LEU A 86 -21.04 15.90 18.11
CA LEU A 86 -19.77 16.06 17.43
C LEU A 86 -19.64 15.08 16.26
N THR A 87 -19.19 15.59 15.11
CA THR A 87 -18.82 14.81 13.92
C THR A 87 -17.30 14.66 13.80
N LEU A 88 -16.84 13.81 12.88
CA LEU A 88 -15.41 13.66 12.60
C LEU A 88 -14.79 14.96 12.06
N GLU A 89 -15.57 15.73 11.31
CA GLU A 89 -15.20 17.04 10.78
C GLU A 89 -15.03 18.06 11.90
N ASP A 90 -15.96 18.07 12.87
CA ASP A 90 -15.88 18.99 14.02
C ASP A 90 -14.61 18.75 14.84
N VAL A 91 -14.22 17.47 15.05
CA VAL A 91 -13.04 17.08 15.85
C VAL A 91 -11.76 16.90 15.03
N ALA A 92 -11.77 17.31 13.75
CA ALA A 92 -10.57 17.31 12.93
C ALA A 92 -9.47 18.15 13.59
N ASP A 93 -9.83 19.37 14.01
CA ASP A 93 -9.04 20.21 14.92
C ASP A 93 -9.58 20.11 16.35
N LEU A 94 -8.85 19.35 17.16
CA LEU A 94 -9.19 19.10 18.56
C LEU A 94 -9.32 20.39 19.38
N TYR A 95 -8.39 21.33 19.24
CA TYR A 95 -8.37 22.54 20.06
C TYR A 95 -9.49 23.49 19.65
N SER A 96 -9.77 23.58 18.34
CA SER A 96 -10.91 24.33 17.83
C SER A 96 -12.23 23.76 18.37
N ALA A 97 -12.42 22.44 18.31
CA ALA A 97 -13.60 21.76 18.84
C ALA A 97 -13.80 22.03 20.35
N VAL A 98 -12.73 21.86 21.13
CA VAL A 98 -12.76 22.12 22.58
C VAL A 98 -13.08 23.59 22.87
N ASN A 99 -12.45 24.54 22.17
CA ASN A 99 -12.70 25.96 22.38
C ASN A 99 -14.15 26.33 22.04
N LYS A 100 -14.70 25.79 20.94
CA LYS A 100 -16.10 25.99 20.56
C LYS A 100 -17.04 25.45 21.64
N LEU A 101 -16.81 24.20 22.09
CA LEU A 101 -17.57 23.56 23.15
C LEU A 101 -17.57 24.39 24.45
N LEU A 102 -16.38 24.81 24.92
CA LEU A 102 -16.22 25.64 26.12
C LEU A 102 -16.85 27.03 25.98
N ASN A 103 -16.77 27.64 24.80
CA ASN A 103 -17.35 28.95 24.55
C ASN A 103 -18.87 28.92 24.52
N ASP A 104 -19.46 27.90 23.91
CA ASP A 104 -20.91 27.77 23.77
C ASP A 104 -21.55 27.33 25.09
N LEU A 105 -21.08 26.23 25.68
CA LEU A 105 -21.60 25.78 26.97
C LEU A 105 -21.27 26.74 28.10
N GLY A 106 -20.09 27.38 28.06
CA GLY A 106 -19.67 28.31 29.09
C GLY A 106 -20.39 29.65 29.09
N LYS A 107 -21.35 29.89 28.17
CA LYS A 107 -22.32 31.00 28.30
C LYS A 107 -23.36 30.69 29.38
N THR A 108 -23.78 29.43 29.46
CA THR A 108 -24.73 28.91 30.46
C THR A 108 -24.02 28.43 31.72
N TRP A 109 -22.82 27.86 31.56
CA TRP A 109 -22.03 27.19 32.61
C TRP A 109 -20.64 27.82 32.78
N PRO A 110 -20.52 29.02 33.40
CA PRO A 110 -19.26 29.76 33.47
C PRO A 110 -18.09 28.96 34.09
N GLU A 111 -18.37 28.09 35.06
CA GLU A 111 -17.38 27.23 35.74
C GLU A 111 -16.70 26.26 34.77
N LEU A 112 -17.34 25.93 33.64
CA LEU A 112 -16.74 25.09 32.61
C LEU A 112 -15.53 25.76 31.94
N LYS A 113 -15.48 27.10 31.93
CA LYS A 113 -14.37 27.89 31.37
C LYS A 113 -13.14 27.95 32.28
N LEU A 114 -13.22 27.42 33.50
CA LEU A 114 -12.07 27.36 34.40
C LEU A 114 -10.93 26.57 33.75
N ALA A 115 -9.72 27.12 33.83
CA ALA A 115 -8.53 26.53 33.23
C ALA A 115 -8.28 25.10 33.72
N GLU A 116 -8.64 24.80 34.97
CA GLU A 116 -8.52 23.49 35.61
C GLU A 116 -9.38 22.40 34.94
N ARG A 117 -10.52 22.76 34.33
CA ARG A 117 -11.42 21.79 33.66
C ARG A 117 -11.02 21.53 32.21
N ARG A 118 -10.21 22.41 31.62
CA ARG A 118 -9.86 22.33 30.19
C ARG A 118 -9.12 21.03 29.82
N PRO A 119 -8.13 20.53 30.58
CA PRO A 119 -7.47 19.25 30.27
C PRO A 119 -8.45 18.08 30.24
N ASP A 120 -9.43 18.07 31.14
CA ASP A 120 -10.44 17.02 31.22
C ASP A 120 -11.38 17.06 30.01
N VAL A 121 -11.79 18.26 29.59
CA VAL A 121 -12.61 18.44 28.38
C VAL A 121 -11.84 18.02 27.13
N ILE A 122 -10.55 18.35 27.03
CA ILE A 122 -9.68 17.87 25.95
C ILE A 122 -9.70 16.33 25.91
N ARG A 123 -9.46 15.66 27.04
CA ARG A 123 -9.45 14.20 27.13
C ARG A 123 -10.78 13.57 26.68
N ILE A 124 -11.90 14.19 27.04
CA ILE A 124 -13.23 13.72 26.63
C ILE A 124 -13.45 13.87 25.12
N VAL A 125 -13.07 15.01 24.53
CA VAL A 125 -13.20 15.24 23.09
C VAL A 125 -12.24 14.33 22.30
N GLU A 126 -11.02 14.10 22.79
CA GLU A 126 -10.09 13.12 22.20
C GLU A 126 -10.67 11.70 22.20
N LYS A 127 -11.26 11.29 23.32
CA LYS A 127 -11.94 10.00 23.41
C LYS A 127 -13.13 9.92 22.44
N THR A 128 -13.92 10.98 22.35
CA THR A 128 -15.06 11.06 21.42
C THR A 128 -14.59 10.92 19.97
N LYS A 129 -13.50 11.60 19.60
CA LYS A 129 -12.86 11.45 18.29
C LYS A 129 -12.45 10.00 18.03
N LEU A 130 -11.84 9.34 19.00
CA LEU A 130 -11.47 7.93 18.88
C LEU A 130 -12.71 7.04 18.69
N ASP A 131 -13.76 7.24 19.47
CA ASP A 131 -15.01 6.47 19.37
C ASP A 131 -15.68 6.67 18.01
N LEU A 132 -15.67 7.89 17.45
CA LEU A 132 -16.15 8.20 16.11
C LEU A 132 -15.32 7.50 15.02
N LEU A 133 -13.99 7.49 15.14
CA LEU A 133 -13.11 6.79 14.21
C LEU A 133 -13.35 5.28 14.24
N ILE A 134 -13.50 4.70 15.43
CA ILE A 134 -13.82 3.28 15.61
C ILE A 134 -15.18 2.96 15.01
N THR A 135 -16.19 3.80 15.25
CA THR A 135 -17.54 3.61 14.69
C THR A 135 -17.50 3.62 13.17
N LYS A 136 -16.77 4.57 12.57
CA LYS A 136 -16.55 4.63 11.12
C LYS A 136 -15.84 3.38 10.61
N ALA A 137 -14.77 2.94 11.29
CA ALA A 137 -14.03 1.74 10.91
C ALA A 137 -14.89 0.47 10.94
N LYS A 138 -15.76 0.32 11.95
CA LYS A 138 -16.70 -0.81 12.04
C LYS A 138 -17.75 -0.85 10.93
N GLY A 139 -18.05 0.31 10.34
CA GLY A 139 -18.98 0.42 9.21
C GLY A 139 -18.35 0.13 7.85
N MET A 140 -17.03 -0.02 7.77
CA MET A 140 -16.32 -0.31 6.53
C MET A 140 -16.28 -1.82 6.27
N PRO A 141 -16.32 -2.25 4.99
CA PRO A 141 -16.21 -3.67 4.64
C PRO A 141 -14.80 -4.22 4.85
N ASP A 142 -14.72 -5.53 5.05
CA ASP A 142 -13.46 -6.30 5.09
C ASP A 142 -12.38 -5.69 6.00
N ASP A 143 -11.15 -5.59 5.49
CA ASP A 143 -9.99 -5.05 6.20
C ASP A 143 -9.86 -3.52 6.05
N GLU A 144 -10.78 -2.86 5.35
CA GLU A 144 -10.71 -1.40 5.13
C GLU A 144 -10.80 -0.62 6.44
N GLY A 145 -11.62 -1.08 7.39
CA GLY A 145 -11.70 -0.48 8.72
C GLY A 145 -10.38 -0.56 9.49
N ILE A 146 -9.65 -1.68 9.35
CA ILE A 146 -8.33 -1.88 9.98
C ILE A 146 -7.32 -0.93 9.33
N ARG A 147 -7.29 -0.88 7.99
CA ARG A 147 -6.41 0.01 7.21
C ARG A 147 -6.64 1.47 7.60
N PHE A 148 -7.89 1.91 7.67
CA PHE A 148 -8.28 3.27 8.06
C PHE A 148 -7.74 3.67 9.45
N LEU A 149 -7.83 2.78 10.45
CA LEU A 149 -7.32 3.09 11.79
C LEU A 149 -5.79 3.08 11.85
N ILE A 150 -5.11 2.22 11.08
CA ILE A 150 -3.64 2.23 10.96
C ILE A 150 -3.17 3.56 10.35
N GLU A 151 -3.81 4.02 9.28
CA GLU A 151 -3.52 5.32 8.65
C GLU A 151 -3.81 6.50 9.57
N GLY A 152 -4.87 6.40 10.37
CA GLY A 152 -5.19 7.32 11.46
C GLY A 152 -4.19 7.31 12.62
N LYS A 153 -3.13 6.48 12.55
CA LYS A 153 -2.08 6.33 13.58
C LYS A 153 -2.65 5.95 14.94
N ILE A 154 -3.71 5.16 14.95
CA ILE A 154 -4.30 4.61 16.18
C ILE A 154 -3.40 3.48 16.70
N ALA A 155 -3.25 3.41 18.03
CA ALA A 155 -2.37 2.43 18.66
C ALA A 155 -2.86 1.01 18.39
N PRO A 156 -1.96 0.04 18.12
CA PRO A 156 -2.35 -1.34 17.83
C PRO A 156 -3.27 -1.97 18.87
N GLU A 157 -2.99 -1.76 20.16
CA GLU A 157 -3.79 -2.33 21.25
C GLU A 157 -5.22 -1.78 21.26
N VAL A 158 -5.38 -0.51 20.88
CA VAL A 158 -6.69 0.13 20.77
C VAL A 158 -7.46 -0.46 19.60
N ILE A 159 -6.81 -0.68 18.45
CA ILE A 159 -7.45 -1.27 17.27
C ILE A 159 -7.91 -2.70 17.56
N THR A 160 -7.06 -3.54 18.13
CA THR A 160 -7.41 -4.94 18.43
C THR A 160 -8.59 -5.04 19.39
N ASN A 161 -8.59 -4.23 20.44
CA ASN A 161 -9.68 -4.22 21.42
C ASN A 161 -10.98 -3.62 20.85
N ALA A 162 -10.87 -2.56 20.04
CA ALA A 162 -12.03 -1.87 19.50
C ALA A 162 -12.78 -2.67 18.43
N LEU A 163 -12.03 -3.33 17.54
CA LEU A 163 -12.57 -4.12 16.44
C LEU A 163 -12.74 -5.61 16.79
N ASP A 164 -12.37 -6.03 18.00
CA ASP A 164 -12.41 -7.43 18.44
C ASP A 164 -11.65 -8.38 17.49
N ILE A 165 -10.43 -7.96 17.12
CA ILE A 165 -9.55 -8.70 16.21
C ILE A 165 -8.28 -9.18 16.92
N THR A 166 -7.66 -10.24 16.38
CA THR A 166 -6.39 -10.74 16.89
C THR A 166 -5.22 -9.85 16.44
N GLY A 167 -4.13 -9.86 17.23
CA GLY A 167 -2.88 -9.21 16.85
C GLY A 167 -2.27 -9.80 15.56
N GLU A 168 -2.53 -11.07 15.26
CA GLU A 168 -2.11 -11.70 14.00
C GLU A 168 -2.80 -11.09 12.79
N LYS A 169 -4.12 -10.89 12.85
CA LYS A 169 -4.88 -10.25 11.79
C LYS A 169 -4.42 -8.81 11.56
N LEU A 170 -4.20 -8.06 12.63
CA LEU A 170 -3.66 -6.69 12.52
C LEU A 170 -2.27 -6.67 11.87
N LYS A 171 -1.39 -7.61 12.24
CA LYS A 171 -0.05 -7.74 11.67
C LYS A 171 -0.09 -8.11 10.18
N GLN A 172 -1.01 -9.00 9.78
CA GLN A 172 -1.22 -9.35 8.37
C GLN A 172 -1.55 -8.11 7.54
N VAL A 173 -2.60 -7.37 7.92
CA VAL A 173 -3.04 -6.16 7.20
C VAL A 173 -1.92 -5.13 7.15
N ASN A 174 -1.22 -4.89 8.26
CA ASN A 174 -0.09 -3.96 8.28
C ASN A 174 1.04 -4.39 7.33
N THR A 175 1.31 -5.69 7.23
CA THR A 175 2.34 -6.21 6.30
C THR A 175 1.92 -6.04 4.85
N GLU A 176 0.65 -6.26 4.52
CA GLU A 176 0.09 -6.01 3.19
C GLU A 176 0.19 -4.53 2.82
N MET A 177 -0.21 -3.63 3.72
CA MET A 177 -0.09 -2.18 3.52
C MET A 177 1.36 -1.74 3.31
N GLU A 178 2.32 -2.28 4.06
CA GLU A 178 3.74 -1.95 3.87
C GLU A 178 4.28 -2.46 2.51
N LYS A 179 3.83 -3.64 2.04
CA LYS A 179 4.15 -4.12 0.69
C LYS A 179 3.56 -3.21 -0.38
N GLU A 180 2.29 -2.81 -0.24
CA GLU A 180 1.63 -1.87 -1.15
C GLU A 180 2.38 -0.53 -1.18
N ARG A 181 2.73 0.04 -0.01
CA ARG A 181 3.53 1.28 0.07
C ARG A 181 4.91 1.15 -0.54
N ALA A 182 5.57 0.00 -0.37
CA ALA A 182 6.88 -0.25 -0.96
C ALA A 182 6.79 -0.33 -2.49
N GLU A 183 5.77 -1.00 -3.02
CA GLU A 183 5.52 -1.07 -4.46
C GLU A 183 5.16 0.32 -5.02
N MET A 184 4.32 1.10 -4.34
CA MET A 184 4.01 2.48 -4.74
C MET A 184 5.25 3.37 -4.78
N LYS A 185 6.16 3.25 -3.79
CA LYS A 185 7.45 3.96 -3.80
C LYS A 185 8.34 3.50 -4.96
N ARG A 186 8.38 2.20 -5.25
CA ARG A 186 9.13 1.64 -6.38
C ARG A 186 8.58 2.20 -7.70
N ILE A 187 7.27 2.21 -7.89
CA ILE A 187 6.62 2.75 -9.09
C ILE A 187 6.89 4.25 -9.22
N ALA A 188 6.78 5.02 -8.13
CA ALA A 188 7.11 6.44 -8.14
C ALA A 188 8.54 6.70 -8.62
N LYS A 189 9.52 5.91 -8.15
CA LYS A 189 10.91 6.00 -8.61
C LYS A 189 11.08 5.62 -10.08
N LEU A 190 10.34 4.62 -10.55
CA LEU A 190 10.34 4.26 -11.98
C LEU A 190 9.77 5.40 -12.82
N LEU A 191 8.68 6.04 -12.38
CA LEU A 191 8.06 7.18 -13.05
C LEU A 191 8.98 8.42 -13.08
N GLU A 192 9.75 8.68 -12.03
CA GLU A 192 10.74 9.77 -11.98
C GLU A 192 11.81 9.62 -13.07
N ALA A 193 12.27 8.39 -13.34
CA ALA A 193 13.26 8.12 -14.39
C ALA A 193 12.75 8.39 -15.82
N VAL A 194 11.43 8.54 -15.98
CA VAL A 194 10.76 8.76 -17.26
C VAL A 194 9.81 9.96 -17.20
N GLU A 195 10.03 10.90 -16.28
CA GLU A 195 9.09 11.99 -16.02
C GLU A 195 8.86 12.89 -17.26
N ASP A 196 9.93 13.18 -17.99
CA ASP A 196 9.92 14.01 -19.20
C ASP A 196 9.54 13.25 -20.49
N LYS A 197 9.24 11.96 -20.37
CA LYS A 197 8.95 11.08 -21.52
C LYS A 197 7.46 11.04 -21.86
N SER A 198 7.15 10.54 -23.06
CA SER A 198 5.76 10.34 -23.48
C SER A 198 5.05 9.30 -22.59
N ASN A 199 3.71 9.34 -22.56
CA ASN A 199 2.93 8.33 -21.83
C ASN A 199 3.21 6.90 -22.33
N GLU A 200 3.46 6.75 -23.62
CA GLU A 200 3.82 5.47 -24.24
C GLU A 200 5.15 4.92 -23.67
N GLU A 201 6.18 5.76 -23.60
CA GLU A 201 7.48 5.38 -23.03
C GLU A 201 7.40 5.11 -21.52
N LYS A 202 6.56 5.87 -20.80
CA LYS A 202 6.29 5.65 -19.38
C LYS A 202 5.66 4.27 -19.15
N VAL A 203 4.62 3.94 -19.90
CA VAL A 203 3.94 2.64 -19.82
C VAL A 203 4.88 1.51 -20.21
N LYS A 204 5.64 1.66 -21.31
CA LYS A 204 6.62 0.67 -21.75
C LYS A 204 7.68 0.40 -20.68
N HIS A 205 8.17 1.45 -20.03
CA HIS A 205 9.14 1.34 -18.94
C HIS A 205 8.55 0.59 -17.73
N LEU A 206 7.32 0.90 -17.33
CA LEU A 206 6.65 0.25 -16.20
C LEU A 206 6.32 -1.22 -16.48
N LEU A 207 5.82 -1.56 -17.67
CA LEU A 207 5.56 -2.93 -18.09
C LEU A 207 6.85 -3.77 -18.13
N THR A 208 7.94 -3.21 -18.67
CA THR A 208 9.25 -3.87 -18.70
C THR A 208 9.78 -4.15 -17.29
N ASN A 209 9.39 -3.34 -16.29
CA ASN A 209 9.74 -3.53 -14.89
C ASN A 209 8.74 -4.39 -14.11
N ASN A 210 7.83 -5.11 -14.79
CA ASN A 210 6.82 -5.99 -14.18
C ASN A 210 5.86 -5.26 -13.22
N VAL A 211 5.52 -4.01 -13.50
CA VAL A 211 4.49 -3.28 -12.75
C VAL A 211 3.10 -3.73 -13.23
N SER A 212 2.18 -3.97 -12.30
CA SER A 212 0.81 -4.39 -12.64
C SER A 212 0.03 -3.28 -13.37
N GLU A 213 -0.81 -3.64 -14.34
CA GLU A 213 -1.62 -2.67 -15.11
C GLU A 213 -2.48 -1.79 -14.20
N LYS A 214 -3.09 -2.38 -13.16
CA LYS A 214 -3.87 -1.64 -12.16
C LYS A 214 -3.04 -0.52 -11.52
N SER A 215 -1.80 -0.83 -11.12
CA SER A 215 -0.90 0.16 -10.52
C SER A 215 -0.40 1.19 -11.54
N ILE A 216 -0.25 0.82 -12.81
CA ILE A 216 0.10 1.76 -13.90
C ILE A 216 -1.02 2.78 -14.08
N ILE A 217 -2.28 2.34 -14.16
CA ILE A 217 -3.44 3.23 -14.29
C ILE A 217 -3.50 4.20 -13.10
N GLU A 218 -3.37 3.68 -11.88
CA GLU A 218 -3.50 4.47 -10.65
C GLU A 218 -2.37 5.50 -10.49
N MET A 219 -1.12 5.12 -10.77
CA MET A 219 0.06 5.97 -10.52
C MET A 219 0.49 6.81 -11.72
N ALA A 220 0.42 6.26 -12.93
CA ALA A 220 0.82 6.97 -14.15
C ALA A 220 -0.34 7.79 -14.75
N LYS A 221 -1.58 7.62 -14.25
CA LYS A 221 -2.79 8.31 -14.72
C LYS A 221 -3.01 8.14 -16.22
N VAL A 222 -2.84 6.91 -16.71
CA VAL A 222 -3.06 6.52 -18.10
C VAL A 222 -4.26 5.60 -18.20
N ASP A 223 -4.97 5.67 -19.31
CA ASP A 223 -6.12 4.80 -19.57
C ASP A 223 -5.70 3.40 -20.02
N GLN A 224 -6.59 2.42 -19.84
CA GLN A 224 -6.34 1.03 -20.24
C GLN A 224 -6.02 0.89 -21.74
N ASP A 225 -6.61 1.73 -22.59
CA ASP A 225 -6.37 1.70 -24.04
C ASP A 225 -4.91 2.01 -24.37
N ALA A 226 -4.31 3.00 -23.69
CA ALA A 226 -2.89 3.33 -23.86
C ALA A 226 -1.96 2.17 -23.43
N ILE A 227 -2.36 1.39 -22.42
CA ILE A 227 -1.61 0.20 -22.00
C ILE A 227 -1.71 -0.90 -23.07
N ASN A 228 -2.89 -1.11 -23.63
CA ASN A 228 -3.11 -2.12 -24.66
C ASN A 228 -2.31 -1.81 -25.94
N ASP A 229 -2.31 -0.55 -26.38
CA ASP A 229 -1.56 -0.10 -27.55
C ASP A 229 -0.06 -0.33 -27.38
N VAL A 230 0.50 0.01 -26.21
CA VAL A 230 1.91 -0.23 -25.89
C VAL A 230 2.25 -1.72 -25.88
N LYS A 231 1.38 -2.58 -25.34
CA LYS A 231 1.61 -4.04 -25.36
C LYS A 231 1.62 -4.59 -26.77
N GLN A 232 0.72 -4.13 -27.64
CA GLN A 232 0.71 -4.52 -29.05
C GLN A 232 1.99 -4.07 -29.76
N ALA A 233 2.44 -2.84 -29.53
CA ALA A 233 3.70 -2.33 -30.06
C ALA A 233 4.91 -3.15 -29.56
N MET A 234 4.97 -3.48 -28.27
CA MET A 234 6.02 -4.32 -27.69
C MET A 234 6.03 -5.75 -28.25
N GLU A 235 4.86 -6.35 -28.47
CA GLU A 235 4.75 -7.68 -29.07
C GLU A 235 5.24 -7.67 -30.54
N ALA A 236 4.89 -6.63 -31.29
CA ALA A 236 5.36 -6.43 -32.66
C ALA A 236 6.90 -6.27 -32.71
N GLU A 237 7.48 -5.47 -31.82
CA GLU A 237 8.94 -5.29 -31.71
C GLU A 237 9.65 -6.61 -31.37
N LEU A 238 9.09 -7.43 -30.48
CA LEU A 238 9.64 -8.75 -30.13
C LEU A 238 9.61 -9.72 -31.31
N LYS A 239 8.49 -9.79 -32.04
CA LYS A 239 8.37 -10.62 -33.24
C LYS A 239 9.35 -10.19 -34.33
N GLU A 240 9.53 -8.89 -34.52
CA GLU A 240 10.49 -8.37 -35.48
C GLU A 240 11.94 -8.70 -35.07
N LYS A 241 12.27 -8.56 -33.77
CA LYS A 241 13.58 -8.96 -33.27
C LYS A 241 13.85 -10.45 -33.48
N GLN A 242 12.88 -11.32 -33.23
CA GLN A 242 12.99 -12.75 -33.49
C GLN A 242 13.23 -13.04 -34.98
N ARG A 243 12.49 -12.38 -35.87
CA ARG A 243 12.69 -12.51 -37.33
C ARG A 243 14.10 -12.12 -37.75
N LEU A 244 14.63 -11.03 -37.21
CA LEU A 244 16.00 -10.58 -37.51
C LEU A 244 17.06 -11.54 -36.95
N GLU A 245 16.85 -12.11 -35.76
CA GLU A 245 17.74 -13.12 -35.19
C GLU A 245 17.71 -14.42 -36.00
N GLU A 246 16.54 -14.85 -36.48
CA GLU A 246 16.39 -15.99 -37.38
C GLU A 246 17.04 -15.74 -38.74
N GLU A 247 16.88 -14.55 -39.34
CA GLU A 247 17.53 -14.17 -40.60
C GLU A 247 19.05 -14.10 -40.44
N ALA A 248 19.54 -13.56 -39.31
CA ALA A 248 20.98 -13.54 -39.00
C ALA A 248 21.54 -14.95 -38.76
N ALA A 249 20.78 -15.83 -38.10
CA ALA A 249 21.15 -17.23 -37.92
C ALA A 249 21.14 -18.00 -39.25
N ALA A 250 20.16 -17.73 -40.13
CA ALA A 250 20.09 -18.29 -41.47
C ALA A 250 21.27 -17.84 -42.33
N ARG A 251 21.60 -16.54 -42.33
CA ARG A 251 22.80 -16.02 -43.01
C ARG A 251 24.08 -16.65 -42.50
N LYS A 252 24.26 -16.74 -41.17
CA LYS A 252 25.43 -17.42 -40.60
C LYS A 252 25.52 -18.89 -41.01
N LYS A 253 24.38 -19.58 -41.15
CA LYS A 253 24.33 -20.97 -41.62
C LYS A 253 24.66 -21.08 -43.10
N GLU A 254 24.22 -20.12 -43.92
CA GLU A 254 24.55 -20.04 -45.35
C GLU A 254 26.04 -19.70 -45.55
N GLU A 255 26.57 -18.70 -44.85
CA GLU A 255 28.00 -18.36 -44.84
C GLU A 255 28.87 -19.54 -44.39
N ALA A 256 28.47 -20.27 -43.34
CA ALA A 256 29.18 -21.46 -42.88
C ALA A 256 29.04 -22.68 -43.83
N SER A 257 28.10 -22.67 -44.78
CA SER A 257 27.96 -23.76 -45.76
C SER A 257 28.91 -23.60 -46.96
N GLY A 258 29.58 -22.45 -47.09
CA GLY A 258 30.44 -22.13 -48.23
C GLY A 258 29.66 -21.80 -49.50
N PRO A 259 30.35 -21.48 -50.61
CA PRO A 259 29.72 -21.21 -51.90
C PRO A 259 28.83 -22.38 -52.37
N LYS A 260 27.75 -22.06 -53.09
CA LYS A 260 26.92 -23.08 -53.74
C LYS A 260 27.73 -23.71 -54.87
N LEU A 261 27.49 -25.01 -55.13
CA LEU A 261 28.20 -25.78 -56.16
C LEU A 261 28.28 -25.06 -57.52
N GLU A 262 27.20 -24.41 -57.93
CA GLU A 262 27.08 -23.67 -59.20
C GLU A 262 27.89 -22.36 -59.25
N ASP A 263 28.25 -21.83 -58.07
CA ASP A 263 28.99 -20.58 -57.90
C ASP A 263 30.50 -20.82 -57.70
N ILE A 264 30.94 -22.08 -57.62
CA ILE A 264 32.36 -22.44 -57.47
C ILE A 264 33.02 -22.37 -58.85
N PRO A 265 34.03 -21.51 -59.06
CA PRO A 265 34.80 -21.49 -60.31
C PRO A 265 35.44 -22.86 -60.61
N PRO A 266 35.56 -23.26 -61.89
CA PRO A 266 36.16 -24.56 -62.25
C PRO A 266 37.52 -24.83 -61.60
N ASP A 267 38.41 -23.83 -61.59
CA ASP A 267 39.75 -23.94 -60.98
C ASP A 267 39.67 -24.20 -59.45
N GLU A 268 38.78 -23.50 -58.74
CA GLU A 268 38.56 -23.70 -57.29
C GLU A 268 37.84 -25.03 -57.01
N MET A 269 36.97 -25.48 -57.91
CA MET A 269 36.27 -26.76 -57.80
C MET A 269 37.26 -27.93 -57.84
N LEU A 270 38.26 -27.87 -58.72
CA LEU A 270 39.32 -28.87 -58.78
C LEU A 270 40.18 -28.87 -57.51
N GLU A 271 40.57 -27.70 -57.00
CA GLU A 271 41.33 -27.58 -55.73
C GLU A 271 40.55 -28.17 -54.54
N TYR A 272 39.24 -27.92 -54.46
CA TYR A 272 38.39 -28.48 -53.41
C TYR A 272 38.22 -30.00 -53.55
N ILE A 273 38.03 -30.52 -54.78
CA ILE A 273 37.90 -31.97 -55.03
C ILE A 273 39.21 -32.71 -54.70
N GLU A 274 40.37 -32.14 -55.08
CA GLU A 274 41.69 -32.69 -54.72
C GLU A 274 41.86 -32.73 -53.20
N SER A 275 41.55 -31.63 -52.51
CA SER A 275 41.60 -31.54 -51.04
C SER A 275 40.67 -32.56 -50.36
N ILE A 276 39.47 -32.79 -50.90
CA ILE A 276 38.54 -33.81 -50.40
C ILE A 276 39.13 -35.21 -50.57
N ARG A 277 39.71 -35.52 -51.74
CA ARG A 277 40.30 -36.83 -52.01
C ARG A 277 41.49 -37.10 -51.11
N GLU A 278 42.35 -36.10 -50.90
CA GLU A 278 43.45 -36.18 -49.94
C GLU A 278 42.92 -36.51 -48.52
N ILE A 279 41.87 -35.82 -48.07
CA ILE A 279 41.24 -36.09 -46.77
C ILE A 279 40.63 -37.50 -46.69
N MET A 280 40.01 -38.00 -47.76
CA MET A 280 39.42 -39.34 -47.83
C MET A 280 40.48 -40.46 -47.89
N GLU A 281 41.71 -40.15 -48.33
CA GLU A 281 42.85 -41.07 -48.21
C GLU A 281 43.34 -41.21 -46.75
N PHE A 282 43.12 -40.17 -45.92
CA PHE A 282 43.52 -40.18 -44.51
C PHE A 282 42.51 -40.86 -43.57
N SER A 283 41.21 -40.83 -43.87
CA SER A 283 40.18 -41.50 -43.06
C SER A 283 39.01 -41.98 -43.92
N ASP A 284 38.48 -43.16 -43.59
CA ASP A 284 37.26 -43.74 -44.17
C ASP A 284 36.00 -43.47 -43.32
N GLN A 285 36.16 -42.81 -42.16
CA GLN A 285 35.04 -42.48 -41.29
C GLN A 285 34.39 -41.16 -41.69
N GLU A 286 33.14 -41.23 -42.16
CA GLU A 286 32.34 -40.06 -42.58
C GLU A 286 32.41 -38.88 -41.59
N LYS A 287 32.34 -39.16 -40.28
CA LYS A 287 32.40 -38.10 -39.26
C LYS A 287 33.76 -37.41 -39.20
N GLU A 288 34.85 -38.13 -39.38
CA GLU A 288 36.20 -37.57 -39.39
C GLU A 288 36.47 -36.80 -40.68
N ILE A 289 36.03 -37.32 -41.83
CA ILE A 289 36.10 -36.65 -43.14
C ILE A 289 35.37 -35.31 -43.08
N ARG A 290 34.13 -35.28 -42.57
CA ARG A 290 33.35 -34.03 -42.45
C ARG A 290 34.02 -32.99 -41.56
N VAL A 291 34.65 -33.42 -40.46
CA VAL A 291 35.37 -32.51 -39.54
C VAL A 291 36.64 -31.96 -40.20
N MET A 292 37.40 -32.79 -40.90
CA MET A 292 38.62 -32.37 -41.60
C MET A 292 38.30 -31.43 -42.77
N CYS A 293 37.25 -31.71 -43.55
CA CYS A 293 36.83 -30.82 -44.64
C CYS A 293 36.33 -29.47 -44.12
N ASP A 294 35.62 -29.44 -42.99
CA ASP A 294 35.19 -28.20 -42.32
C ASP A 294 36.40 -27.37 -41.84
N GLN A 295 37.42 -28.01 -41.25
CA GLN A 295 38.67 -27.36 -40.84
C GLN A 295 39.48 -26.80 -42.03
N SER A 296 39.40 -27.46 -43.19
CA SER A 296 40.03 -27.03 -44.44
C SER A 296 39.19 -26.03 -45.24
N SER A 297 38.08 -25.51 -44.67
CA SER A 297 37.19 -24.54 -45.33
C SER A 297 36.62 -25.03 -46.67
N ILE A 298 36.44 -26.35 -46.82
CA ILE A 298 35.89 -26.96 -48.03
C ILE A 298 34.36 -26.74 -48.03
N PRO A 299 33.76 -26.29 -49.14
CA PRO A 299 32.32 -26.05 -49.22
C PRO A 299 31.52 -27.28 -48.85
N LYS A 300 30.53 -27.11 -47.96
CA LYS A 300 29.74 -28.23 -47.43
C LYS A 300 28.99 -28.97 -48.53
N SER A 301 28.58 -28.25 -49.58
CA SER A 301 27.94 -28.80 -50.79
C SER A 301 28.80 -29.88 -51.46
N LEU A 302 30.12 -29.67 -51.57
CA LEU A 302 31.07 -30.64 -52.13
C LEU A 302 31.34 -31.79 -51.17
N VAL A 303 31.45 -31.51 -49.87
CA VAL A 303 31.63 -32.55 -48.83
C VAL A 303 30.43 -33.50 -48.79
N ASP A 304 29.21 -32.97 -48.88
CA ASP A 304 27.98 -33.77 -48.90
C ASP A 304 27.92 -34.68 -50.14
N ILE A 305 28.34 -34.19 -51.31
CA ILE A 305 28.43 -34.97 -52.56
C ILE A 305 29.51 -36.04 -52.45
N ALA A 306 30.70 -35.70 -51.96
CA ALA A 306 31.80 -36.65 -51.83
C ALA A 306 31.47 -37.84 -50.93
N VAL A 307 30.72 -37.61 -49.85
CA VAL A 307 30.33 -38.66 -48.89
C VAL A 307 29.13 -39.47 -49.38
N SER A 308 28.18 -38.85 -50.09
CA SER A 308 26.88 -39.48 -50.41
C SER A 308 26.78 -39.98 -51.86
N GLU A 309 27.47 -39.34 -52.78
CA GLU A 309 27.39 -39.51 -54.23
C GLU A 309 28.79 -39.44 -54.87
N PRO A 310 29.69 -40.41 -54.59
CA PRO A 310 31.08 -40.37 -55.06
C PRO A 310 31.19 -40.33 -56.59
N ASP A 311 30.32 -41.04 -57.31
CA ASP A 311 30.30 -41.02 -58.79
C ASP A 311 30.03 -39.61 -59.34
N ARG A 312 29.25 -38.80 -58.62
CA ARG A 312 28.93 -37.42 -59.01
C ARG A 312 30.08 -36.45 -58.73
N LEU A 313 30.93 -36.75 -57.75
CA LEU A 313 32.17 -35.99 -57.52
C LEU A 313 33.12 -36.12 -58.73
N ASP A 314 33.19 -37.32 -59.32
CA ASP A 314 34.01 -37.58 -60.51
C ASP A 314 33.45 -36.92 -61.78
N GLU A 315 32.14 -36.76 -61.88
CA GLU A 315 31.49 -36.01 -62.96
C GLU A 315 31.81 -34.51 -62.86
N LEU A 316 31.74 -33.94 -61.65
CA LEU A 316 32.06 -32.54 -61.39
C LEU A 316 33.54 -32.21 -61.66
N GLU A 317 34.45 -33.13 -61.33
CA GLU A 317 35.88 -32.99 -61.67
C GLU A 317 36.07 -32.90 -63.19
N LYS A 318 35.46 -33.81 -63.97
CA LYS A 318 35.55 -33.80 -65.43
C LYS A 318 34.92 -32.57 -66.06
N GLU A 319 33.79 -32.11 -65.53
CA GLU A 319 33.13 -30.89 -66.00
C GLU A 319 33.98 -29.64 -65.73
N ALA A 320 34.76 -29.63 -64.64
CA ALA A 320 35.67 -28.54 -64.30
C ALA A 320 37.00 -28.57 -65.11
N GLU A 321 37.46 -29.74 -65.55
CA GLU A 321 38.68 -29.88 -66.39
C GLU A 321 38.51 -29.42 -67.85
N GLY A 322 37.27 -29.37 -68.36
CA GLY A 322 36.92 -28.89 -69.71
C GLY A 322 36.72 -29.97 -70.77
#